data_AF-X0IL34-F1
#
_entry.id   AF-X0IL34-F1
#
_cell.length_a   1.000
_cell.length_b   1.000
_cell.length_c   1.000
_cell.angle_alpha   90.00
_cell.angle_beta   90.00
_cell.angle_gamma   90.00
#
_symmetry.space_group_name_H-M   'P 1'
#
loop_
_entity.id
_entity.type
_entity.pdbx_description
1 polymer ?
#
loop_
_entity_poly.entity_id
_entity_poly.type
_entity_poly.pdbx_seq_one_letter_code
_entity_poly.pdbx_strand_id
1 'polypeptide(L)'
;MTTSEVNSLNLLDLPVDILSIILKPLVTSLTPICLCPCTRSPVNPLPILLSHPALHTIATPLLYAGNEFLLDASGPHAQHIRRELQSAPHGADDRLPGRATLLTTPDALRRIARLEVRIDRLRGWIGTDIIPLLTELAVQGRMDYLTVWVRTPVEPRTPVHFRPAKPGKDLDMFARPPLEGLLRVLADPYLLSARLWVDARHAKTWCRFHAGGCGAESGDPGRERERVGIDWREIIRVVDPDRKEITVIGTEKKW
;
A
#
# COMPACT_ATOMS: atom_id res chain seq x y z
N MET A 1 9.42 -8.26 -62.35
CA MET A 1 9.75 -8.93 -61.09
C MET A 1 10.25 -7.86 -60.12
N THR A 2 9.36 -7.31 -59.31
CA THR A 2 9.70 -6.28 -58.31
C THR A 2 9.62 -6.93 -56.94
N THR A 3 10.77 -7.27 -56.38
CA THR A 3 10.93 -7.70 -54.99
C THR A 3 10.75 -6.48 -54.11
N SER A 4 9.53 -6.24 -53.61
CA SER A 4 9.37 -5.33 -52.47
C SER A 4 9.87 -6.08 -51.23
N GLU A 5 11.12 -5.84 -50.86
CA GLU A 5 11.58 -6.15 -49.51
C GLU A 5 10.76 -5.29 -48.56
N VAL A 6 9.71 -5.90 -48.00
CA VAL A 6 9.00 -5.33 -46.87
C VAL A 6 9.98 -5.41 -45.72
N ASN A 7 10.62 -4.28 -45.39
CA ASN A 7 11.44 -4.14 -44.18
C ASN A 7 10.56 -4.40 -42.95
N SER A 8 10.43 -5.68 -42.60
CA SER A 8 9.73 -6.13 -41.40
C SER A 8 10.63 -5.84 -40.20
N LEU A 9 10.39 -4.69 -39.56
CA LEU A 9 10.95 -4.39 -38.25
C LEU A 9 10.33 -5.37 -37.24
N ASN A 10 11.14 -6.27 -36.66
CA ASN A 10 10.67 -7.09 -35.56
C ASN A 10 10.67 -6.26 -34.28
N LEU A 11 9.64 -6.44 -33.46
CA LEU A 11 9.50 -5.74 -32.19
C LEU A 11 10.73 -5.90 -31.29
N LEU A 12 11.34 -7.10 -31.26
CA LEU A 12 12.48 -7.42 -30.41
C LEU A 12 13.81 -6.80 -30.89
N ASP A 13 13.87 -6.29 -32.12
CA ASP A 13 15.04 -5.60 -32.66
C ASP A 13 15.08 -4.11 -32.22
N LEU A 14 14.00 -3.63 -31.59
CA LEU A 14 13.93 -2.27 -31.09
C LEU A 14 14.79 -2.08 -29.83
N PRO A 15 15.38 -0.89 -29.63
CA PRO A 15 16.07 -0.56 -28.38
C PRO A 15 15.17 -0.70 -27.16
N VAL A 16 15.76 -1.04 -26.01
CA VAL A 16 15.05 -1.24 -24.73
C VAL A 16 14.19 -0.04 -24.36
N ASP A 17 14.63 1.19 -24.64
CA ASP A 17 13.87 2.41 -24.32
C ASP A 17 12.56 2.49 -25.12
N ILE A 18 12.61 2.12 -26.41
CA ILE A 18 11.44 2.10 -27.29
C ILE A 18 10.50 0.97 -26.87
N LEU A 19 11.04 -0.22 -26.59
CA LEU A 19 10.27 -1.33 -26.03
C LEU A 19 9.59 -0.95 -24.71
N SER A 20 10.29 -0.22 -23.84
CA SER A 20 9.75 0.24 -22.56
C SER A 20 8.58 1.21 -22.77
N ILE A 21 8.68 2.13 -23.73
CA ILE A 21 7.58 3.05 -24.09
C ILE A 21 6.38 2.27 -24.63
N ILE A 22 6.59 1.28 -25.48
CA ILE A 22 5.53 0.45 -26.05
C ILE A 22 4.85 -0.41 -24.98
N LEU A 23 5.62 -1.02 -24.09
CA LEU A 23 5.11 -1.93 -23.06
C LEU A 23 4.44 -1.20 -21.90
N LYS A 24 4.92 -0.02 -21.52
CA LYS A 24 4.43 0.75 -20.37
C LYS A 24 2.90 0.88 -20.32
N PRO A 25 2.18 1.37 -21.34
CA PRO A 25 0.72 1.50 -21.27
C PRO A 25 -0.02 0.16 -21.15
N LEU A 26 0.64 -0.95 -21.51
CA LEU A 26 0.04 -2.29 -21.45
C LEU A 26 0.18 -2.94 -20.07
N VAL A 27 1.16 -2.49 -19.27
CA VAL A 27 1.46 -3.05 -17.95
C VAL A 27 1.27 -2.06 -16.80
N THR A 28 0.84 -0.83 -17.10
CA THR A 28 0.56 0.20 -16.10
C THR A 28 -0.89 0.66 -16.15
N SER A 29 -1.39 1.15 -15.01
CA SER A 29 -2.73 1.68 -14.83
C SER A 29 -2.69 2.96 -14.01
N LEU A 30 -3.64 3.84 -14.30
CA LEU A 30 -3.90 5.03 -13.49
C LEU A 30 -4.72 4.70 -12.22
N THR A 31 -5.35 3.53 -12.19
CA THR A 31 -6.09 3.04 -11.02
C THR A 31 -5.27 1.98 -10.29
N PRO A 32 -5.31 1.94 -8.95
CA PRO A 32 -4.56 0.94 -8.19
C PRO A 32 -4.91 -0.50 -8.58
N ILE A 33 -3.90 -1.37 -8.63
CA ILE A 33 -4.08 -2.81 -8.83
C ILE A 33 -4.45 -3.44 -7.49
N CYS A 34 -5.70 -3.86 -7.34
CA CYS A 34 -6.18 -4.48 -6.12
C CYS A 34 -5.59 -5.88 -5.92
N LEU A 35 -5.06 -6.13 -4.73
CA LEU A 35 -4.49 -7.42 -4.34
C LEU A 35 -5.56 -8.44 -3.92
N CYS A 36 -6.80 -8.02 -3.64
CA CYS A 36 -7.89 -8.98 -3.37
C CYS A 36 -8.15 -9.85 -4.61
N PRO A 37 -8.20 -11.18 -4.49
CA PRO A 37 -8.54 -12.07 -5.60
C PRO A 37 -9.95 -11.83 -6.16
N CYS A 38 -10.82 -11.27 -5.33
CA CYS A 38 -12.19 -10.94 -5.67
C CYS A 38 -12.32 -9.71 -6.60
N THR A 39 -11.23 -8.98 -6.83
CA THR A 39 -11.23 -7.75 -7.65
C THR A 39 -10.52 -8.01 -8.96
N ARG A 40 -11.17 -7.67 -10.07
CA ARG A 40 -10.55 -7.78 -11.39
C ARG A 40 -9.44 -6.73 -11.52
N SER A 41 -8.25 -7.18 -11.88
CA SER A 41 -7.13 -6.27 -12.18
C SER A 41 -7.47 -5.38 -13.39
N PRO A 42 -7.14 -4.08 -13.35
CA PRO A 42 -7.29 -3.18 -14.50
C PRO A 42 -6.29 -3.50 -15.61
N VAL A 43 -5.25 -4.27 -15.31
CA VAL A 43 -4.19 -4.67 -16.23
C VAL A 43 -4.15 -6.21 -16.32
N ASN A 44 -3.97 -6.73 -17.53
CA ASN A 44 -3.65 -8.14 -17.74
C ASN A 44 -2.22 -8.27 -18.27
N PRO A 45 -1.20 -8.40 -17.39
CA PRO A 45 0.19 -8.42 -17.83
C PRO A 45 0.63 -9.78 -18.39
N LEU A 46 -0.15 -10.85 -18.16
CA LEU A 46 0.24 -12.22 -18.51
C LEU A 46 0.58 -12.41 -20.00
N PRO A 47 -0.19 -11.88 -20.97
CA PRO A 47 0.15 -12.02 -22.38
C PRO A 47 1.54 -11.45 -22.69
N ILE A 48 1.99 -10.41 -21.99
CA ILE A 48 3.30 -9.79 -22.20
C ILE A 48 4.39 -10.56 -21.46
N LEU A 49 4.16 -10.82 -20.17
CA LEU A 49 5.13 -11.49 -19.30
C LEU A 49 5.44 -12.92 -19.75
N LEU A 50 4.48 -13.59 -20.38
CA LEU A 50 4.63 -14.97 -20.85
C LEU A 50 5.00 -15.07 -22.34
N SER A 51 5.06 -13.94 -23.07
CA SER A 51 5.39 -13.97 -24.51
C SER A 51 6.86 -14.24 -24.79
N HIS A 52 7.77 -13.54 -24.10
CA HIS A 52 9.20 -13.63 -24.38
C HIS A 52 10.04 -13.17 -23.17
N PRO A 53 11.20 -13.80 -22.88
CA PRO A 53 12.05 -13.42 -21.75
C PRO A 53 12.52 -11.96 -21.75
N ALA A 54 12.84 -11.40 -22.92
CA ALA A 54 13.23 -9.98 -23.03
C ALA A 54 12.07 -9.04 -22.66
N LEU A 55 10.85 -9.35 -23.13
CA LEU A 55 9.66 -8.56 -22.78
C LEU A 55 9.34 -8.71 -21.30
N HIS A 56 9.47 -9.91 -20.74
CA HIS A 56 9.33 -10.15 -19.31
C HIS A 56 10.28 -9.28 -18.49
N THR A 57 11.57 -9.24 -18.84
CA THR A 57 12.59 -8.45 -18.13
C THR A 57 12.31 -6.95 -18.17
N ILE A 58 11.79 -6.42 -19.28
CA ILE A 58 11.46 -5.00 -19.43
C ILE A 58 10.12 -4.67 -18.74
N ALA A 59 9.11 -5.51 -18.93
CA ALA A 59 7.75 -5.29 -18.42
C ALA A 59 7.64 -5.44 -16.90
N THR A 60 8.41 -6.35 -16.30
CA THR A 60 8.38 -6.61 -14.85
C THR A 60 8.62 -5.35 -14.01
N PRO A 61 9.72 -4.59 -14.18
CA PRO A 61 9.92 -3.36 -13.41
C PRO A 61 8.85 -2.30 -13.72
N LEU A 62 8.38 -2.20 -14.96
CA LEU A 62 7.28 -1.29 -15.32
C LEU A 62 5.98 -1.63 -14.58
N LEU A 63 5.66 -2.92 -14.45
CA LEU A 63 4.49 -3.40 -13.72
C LEU A 63 4.61 -3.13 -12.21
N TYR A 64 5.69 -3.57 -11.57
CA TYR A 64 5.77 -3.56 -10.11
C TYR A 64 6.22 -2.23 -9.50
N ALA A 65 7.03 -1.45 -10.23
CA ALA A 65 7.47 -0.12 -9.77
C ALA A 65 6.62 1.02 -10.34
N GLY A 66 5.98 0.82 -11.49
CA GLY A 66 5.17 1.85 -12.16
C GLY A 66 3.72 1.93 -11.69
N ASN A 67 3.20 0.91 -11.02
CA ASN A 67 1.83 0.87 -10.51
C ASN A 67 1.76 1.09 -9.00
N GLU A 68 0.60 1.58 -8.55
CA GLU A 68 0.18 1.52 -7.16
C GLU A 68 -0.62 0.23 -6.93
N PHE A 69 -0.29 -0.50 -5.88
CA PHE A 69 -1.01 -1.70 -5.47
C PHE A 69 -1.87 -1.40 -4.25
N LEU A 70 -3.06 -1.98 -4.18
CA LEU A 70 -4.00 -1.76 -3.09
C LEU A 70 -4.28 -3.06 -2.33
N LEU A 71 -3.92 -3.08 -1.05
CA LEU A 71 -4.31 -4.09 -0.08
C LEU A 71 -5.54 -3.61 0.71
N ASP A 72 -6.73 -3.93 0.22
CA ASP A 72 -7.98 -3.50 0.86
C ASP A 72 -8.48 -4.49 1.93
N ALA A 73 -8.00 -4.32 3.15
CA ALA A 73 -8.44 -5.09 4.32
C ALA A 73 -9.76 -4.55 4.94
N SER A 74 -10.62 -3.89 4.15
CA SER A 74 -11.92 -3.38 4.59
C SER A 74 -13.11 -4.19 4.06
N GLY A 75 -14.23 -4.15 4.80
CA GLY A 75 -15.51 -4.66 4.32
C GLY A 75 -15.47 -6.13 3.85
N PRO A 76 -16.05 -6.46 2.68
CA PRO A 76 -16.08 -7.84 2.18
C PRO A 76 -14.69 -8.35 1.73
N HIS A 77 -13.76 -7.45 1.40
CA HIS A 77 -12.42 -7.81 0.94
C HIS A 77 -11.55 -8.38 2.08
N ALA A 78 -11.78 -7.92 3.32
CA ALA A 78 -11.05 -8.37 4.50
C ALA A 78 -11.07 -9.90 4.67
N GLN A 79 -12.22 -10.54 4.44
CA GLN A 79 -12.34 -12.00 4.58
C GLN A 79 -11.58 -12.75 3.47
N HIS A 80 -11.60 -12.23 2.25
CA HIS A 80 -10.86 -12.83 1.13
C HIS A 80 -9.35 -12.73 1.35
N ILE A 81 -8.84 -11.54 1.70
CA ILE A 81 -7.42 -11.32 1.96
C ILE A 81 -6.95 -12.20 3.12
N ARG A 82 -7.70 -12.20 4.23
CA ARG A 82 -7.36 -13.03 5.38
C ARG A 82 -7.31 -14.51 5.01
N ARG A 83 -8.27 -14.99 4.19
CA ARG A 83 -8.25 -16.37 3.72
C ARG A 83 -7.00 -16.65 2.89
N GLU A 84 -6.65 -15.80 1.94
CA GLU A 84 -5.45 -15.99 1.10
C GLU A 84 -4.17 -16.02 1.93
N LEU A 85 -3.99 -15.06 2.85
CA LEU A 85 -2.81 -15.00 3.71
C LEU A 85 -2.68 -16.22 4.64
N GLN A 86 -3.81 -16.76 5.10
CA GLN A 86 -3.83 -17.94 5.97
C GLN A 86 -3.81 -19.28 5.22
N SER A 87 -4.22 -19.28 3.95
CA SER A 87 -4.28 -20.48 3.12
C SER A 87 -2.96 -20.78 2.40
N ALA A 88 -2.04 -19.81 2.34
CA ALA A 88 -0.69 -20.02 1.83
C ALA A 88 0.12 -20.84 2.84
N PRO A 89 0.41 -22.13 2.59
CA PRO A 89 1.27 -22.91 3.46
C PRO A 89 2.67 -22.33 3.38
N HIS A 90 3.33 -22.13 4.52
CA HIS A 90 4.76 -21.83 4.56
C HIS A 90 5.51 -22.97 3.87
N GLY A 91 5.98 -22.73 2.63
CA GLY A 91 6.75 -23.71 1.84
C GLY A 91 5.96 -24.56 0.85
N ALA A 92 4.70 -24.25 0.51
CA ALA A 92 4.02 -24.96 -0.57
C ALA A 92 4.48 -24.48 -1.95
N ASP A 93 5.37 -25.29 -2.54
CA ASP A 93 5.65 -25.54 -3.94
C ASP A 93 5.05 -24.52 -4.95
N ASP A 94 5.94 -23.75 -5.59
CA ASP A 94 5.70 -22.83 -6.73
C ASP A 94 5.06 -23.50 -7.98
N ARG A 95 4.55 -24.74 -7.87
CA ARG A 95 4.26 -25.65 -8.97
C ARG A 95 2.80 -26.00 -9.19
N LEU A 96 1.84 -25.35 -8.53
CA LEU A 96 0.43 -25.43 -8.92
C LEU A 96 0.02 -24.20 -9.74
N PRO A 97 0.32 -24.18 -11.06
CA PRO A 97 -0.12 -23.11 -11.94
C PRO A 97 -1.65 -23.11 -12.02
N GLY A 98 -2.26 -21.95 -11.72
CA GLY A 98 -3.69 -21.73 -11.93
C GLY A 98 -4.44 -21.06 -10.78
N ARG A 99 -3.85 -20.97 -9.58
CA ARG A 99 -4.50 -20.32 -8.42
C ARG A 99 -3.63 -19.31 -7.67
N ALA A 100 -2.37 -19.11 -8.10
CA ALA A 100 -1.48 -18.14 -7.50
C ALA A 100 -2.03 -16.72 -7.69
N THR A 101 -2.42 -16.09 -6.58
CA THR A 101 -2.69 -14.65 -6.53
C THR A 101 -1.39 -13.93 -6.21
N LEU A 102 -1.29 -12.64 -6.54
CA LEU A 102 -0.12 -11.85 -6.13
C LEU A 102 0.12 -11.94 -4.62
N LEU A 103 -0.94 -11.99 -3.80
CA LEU A 103 -0.85 -12.14 -2.34
C LEU A 103 -0.22 -13.45 -1.86
N THR A 104 -0.26 -14.50 -2.69
CA THR A 104 0.28 -15.82 -2.35
C THR A 104 1.64 -16.07 -3.00
N THR A 105 2.21 -15.09 -3.70
CA THR A 105 3.51 -15.21 -4.39
C THR A 105 4.50 -14.21 -3.79
N PRO A 106 5.30 -14.62 -2.77
CA PRO A 106 6.19 -13.71 -2.05
C PRO A 106 7.16 -12.94 -2.96
N ASP A 107 7.73 -13.60 -3.97
CA ASP A 107 8.65 -12.98 -4.92
C ASP A 107 8.00 -11.89 -5.77
N ALA A 108 6.71 -12.01 -6.06
CA ALA A 108 5.96 -10.98 -6.77
C ALA A 108 5.67 -9.79 -5.85
N LEU A 109 5.26 -10.04 -4.59
CA LEU A 109 5.00 -8.98 -3.62
C LEU A 109 6.25 -8.18 -3.30
N ARG A 110 7.40 -8.83 -3.13
CA ARG A 110 8.68 -8.17 -2.85
C ARG A 110 9.12 -7.21 -3.97
N ARG A 111 8.56 -7.31 -5.18
CA ARG A 111 8.85 -6.37 -6.28
C ARG A 111 8.02 -5.10 -6.22
N ILE A 112 6.90 -5.08 -5.48
CA ILE A 112 5.99 -3.93 -5.38
C ILE A 112 6.73 -2.75 -4.75
N ALA A 113 6.77 -1.62 -5.45
CA ALA A 113 7.38 -0.40 -4.94
C ALA A 113 6.40 0.53 -4.22
N ARG A 114 5.11 0.46 -4.55
CA ARG A 114 4.09 1.39 -4.05
C ARG A 114 2.86 0.63 -3.57
N LEU A 115 2.57 0.71 -2.27
CA LEU A 115 1.48 0.00 -1.64
C LEU A 115 0.57 0.96 -0.86
N GLU A 116 -0.72 0.95 -1.17
CA GLU A 116 -1.78 1.48 -0.32
C GLU A 116 -2.43 0.34 0.46
N VAL A 117 -2.63 0.52 1.76
CA VAL A 117 -3.30 -0.44 2.65
C VAL A 117 -4.51 0.25 3.26
N ARG A 118 -5.70 -0.32 3.07
CA ARG A 118 -6.95 0.18 3.68
C ARG A 118 -7.41 -0.76 4.78
N ILE A 119 -7.71 -0.23 5.95
CA ILE A 119 -8.07 -1.01 7.14
C ILE A 119 -9.37 -0.44 7.71
N ASP A 120 -10.40 -1.26 7.93
CA ASP A 120 -11.68 -0.78 8.48
C ASP A 120 -11.74 -0.67 10.00
N ARG A 121 -11.34 -1.74 10.65
CA ARG A 121 -11.38 -1.95 12.07
C ARG A 121 -10.02 -2.50 12.40
N LEU A 122 -9.36 -1.90 13.38
CA LEU A 122 -8.09 -2.34 13.93
C LEU A 122 -8.28 -3.66 14.71
N ARG A 123 -8.64 -4.72 14.00
CA ARG A 123 -8.88 -6.06 14.54
C ARG A 123 -7.54 -6.77 14.77
N GLY A 124 -7.52 -7.75 15.67
CA GLY A 124 -6.32 -8.50 16.01
C GLY A 124 -5.61 -9.15 14.80
N TRP A 125 -6.37 -9.63 13.81
CA TRP A 125 -5.79 -10.27 12.62
C TRP A 125 -4.92 -9.33 11.76
N ILE A 126 -5.15 -8.01 11.83
CA ILE A 126 -4.27 -7.03 11.19
C ILE A 126 -2.86 -7.13 11.79
N GLY A 127 -2.78 -7.29 13.11
CA GLY A 127 -1.51 -7.45 13.82
C GLY A 127 -0.81 -8.77 13.54
N THR A 128 -1.57 -9.85 13.30
CA THR A 128 -1.00 -11.18 13.07
C THR A 128 -0.64 -11.45 11.62
N ASP A 129 -1.39 -10.89 10.67
CA ASP A 129 -1.29 -11.29 9.25
C ASP A 129 -0.78 -10.12 8.38
N ILE A 130 -1.29 -8.91 8.60
CA ILE A 130 -0.97 -7.75 7.74
C ILE A 130 0.35 -7.10 8.17
N ILE A 131 0.55 -6.82 9.46
CA ILE A 131 1.76 -6.14 9.93
C ILE A 131 3.03 -6.93 9.61
N PRO A 132 3.11 -8.26 9.83
CA PRO A 132 4.29 -9.03 9.45
C PRO A 132 4.56 -8.99 7.95
N LEU A 133 3.52 -9.08 7.12
CA LEU A 133 3.64 -8.93 5.67
C LEU A 133 4.23 -7.56 5.32
N LEU A 134 3.69 -6.47 5.84
CA LEU A 134 4.21 -5.12 5.54
C LEU A 134 5.65 -4.94 6.02
N THR A 135 5.99 -5.53 7.16
CA THR A 135 7.37 -5.51 7.69
C THR A 135 8.31 -6.27 6.76
N GLU A 136 7.90 -7.45 6.29
CA GLU A 136 8.67 -8.23 5.30
C GLU A 136 8.88 -7.43 4.00
N LEU A 137 7.82 -6.80 3.48
CA LEU A 137 7.91 -6.02 2.25
C LEU A 137 8.77 -4.77 2.39
N ALA A 138 8.80 -4.14 3.57
CA ALA A 138 9.66 -3.00 3.84
C ALA A 138 11.13 -3.40 3.93
N VAL A 139 11.43 -4.52 4.61
CA VAL A 139 12.82 -4.94 4.89
C VAL A 139 13.44 -5.78 3.78
N GLN A 140 12.67 -6.72 3.21
CA GLN A 140 13.14 -7.69 2.21
C GLN A 140 12.63 -7.40 0.79
N GLY A 141 11.65 -6.50 0.67
CA GLY A 141 11.08 -6.09 -0.61
C GLY A 141 11.69 -4.81 -1.16
N ARG A 142 11.05 -4.31 -2.22
CA ARG A 142 11.33 -3.03 -2.87
C ARG A 142 10.31 -1.96 -2.51
N MET A 143 9.56 -2.14 -1.42
CA MET A 143 8.50 -1.22 -1.04
C MET A 143 9.12 0.12 -0.63
N ASP A 144 9.11 1.07 -1.57
CA ASP A 144 9.64 2.42 -1.37
C ASP A 144 8.58 3.37 -0.81
N TYR A 145 7.30 3.15 -1.15
CA TYR A 145 6.17 4.01 -0.77
C TYR A 145 5.08 3.20 -0.09
N LEU A 146 4.73 3.59 1.13
CA LEU A 146 3.63 3.01 1.89
C LEU A 146 2.60 4.08 2.24
N THR A 147 1.34 3.85 1.89
CA THR A 147 0.20 4.63 2.34
C THR A 147 -0.72 3.73 3.16
N VAL A 148 -0.96 4.08 4.42
CA VAL A 148 -1.93 3.39 5.27
C VAL A 148 -3.14 4.30 5.46
N TRP A 149 -4.34 3.76 5.19
CA TRP A 149 -5.60 4.42 5.49
C TRP A 149 -6.38 3.59 6.50
N VAL A 150 -6.50 4.11 7.71
CA VAL A 150 -7.33 3.54 8.78
C VAL A 150 -8.70 4.20 8.71
N ARG A 151 -9.70 3.49 8.22
CA ARG A 151 -11.09 3.93 8.33
C ARG A 151 -11.50 3.87 9.78
N THR A 152 -12.23 4.87 10.22
CA THR A 152 -12.73 4.96 11.60
C THR A 152 -14.24 4.79 11.55
N PRO A 153 -14.83 3.87 12.34
CA PRO A 153 -16.27 3.77 12.40
C PRO A 153 -16.83 5.13 12.82
N VAL A 154 -17.89 5.58 12.12
CA VAL A 154 -18.59 6.82 12.47
C VAL A 154 -19.10 6.67 13.90
N GLU A 155 -18.56 7.46 14.84
CA GLU A 155 -19.11 7.53 16.19
C GLU A 155 -20.58 7.99 16.07
N PRO A 156 -21.56 7.24 16.59
CA PRO A 156 -22.92 7.73 16.68
C PRO A 156 -22.89 9.01 17.53
N ARG A 157 -23.65 10.04 17.08
CA ARG A 157 -23.86 11.28 17.85
C ARG A 157 -24.69 10.98 19.10
N THR A 158 -24.12 10.29 20.07
CA THR A 158 -24.70 10.26 21.41
C THR A 158 -24.49 11.65 22.03
N PRO A 159 -25.55 12.30 22.56
CA PRO A 159 -25.37 13.49 23.36
C PRO A 159 -24.71 13.06 24.67
N VAL A 160 -23.38 13.10 24.72
CA VAL A 160 -22.63 12.70 25.92
C VAL A 160 -22.53 13.91 26.84
N HIS A 161 -23.17 13.80 28.01
CA HIS A 161 -22.90 14.65 29.17
C HIS A 161 -21.39 14.80 29.37
N PHE A 162 -20.92 16.05 29.44
CA PHE A 162 -19.52 16.41 29.66
C PHE A 162 -18.95 15.67 30.88
N ARG A 163 -18.22 14.57 30.65
CA ARG A 163 -17.16 14.12 31.55
C ARG A 163 -15.85 14.38 30.83
N PRO A 164 -14.96 15.23 31.37
CA PRO A 164 -13.64 15.39 30.79
C PRO A 164 -12.93 14.04 30.83
N ALA A 165 -12.66 13.47 29.65
CA ALA A 165 -11.77 12.33 29.54
C ALA A 165 -10.39 12.76 30.07
N LYS A 166 -9.79 11.94 30.95
CA LYS A 166 -8.44 12.22 31.45
C LYS A 166 -7.47 12.21 30.25
N PRO A 167 -6.68 13.27 30.02
CA PRO A 167 -5.89 13.47 28.81
C PRO A 167 -4.80 12.43 28.52
N GLY A 168 -4.54 11.48 29.44
CA GLY A 168 -3.57 10.40 29.25
C GLY A 168 -4.13 9.09 28.65
N LYS A 169 -5.42 8.80 28.82
CA LYS A 169 -5.98 7.48 28.44
C LYS A 169 -6.17 7.30 26.93
N ASP A 170 -6.19 8.41 26.21
CA ASP A 170 -6.42 8.45 24.76
C ASP A 170 -5.17 8.13 23.94
N LEU A 171 -3.97 8.24 24.55
CA LEU A 171 -2.70 7.99 23.87
C LEU A 171 -2.28 6.53 23.91
N ASP A 172 -2.75 5.80 24.91
CA ASP A 172 -2.59 4.36 25.02
C ASP A 172 -3.07 3.62 23.77
N MET A 173 -4.01 4.18 22.99
CA MET A 173 -4.50 3.52 21.78
C MET A 173 -3.41 3.34 20.72
N PHE A 174 -2.48 4.29 20.62
CA PHE A 174 -1.38 4.27 19.66
C PHE A 174 -0.25 3.34 20.09
N ALA A 175 -0.14 3.07 21.40
CA ALA A 175 0.80 2.11 21.97
C ALA A 175 0.30 0.66 21.91
N ARG A 176 -0.94 0.42 21.46
CA ARG A 176 -1.55 -0.92 21.44
C ARG A 176 -1.60 -1.51 20.04
N PRO A 177 -1.44 -2.85 19.91
CA PRO A 177 -1.71 -3.53 18.66
C PRO A 177 -3.17 -3.34 18.21
N PRO A 178 -3.43 -3.29 16.89
CA PRO A 178 -2.46 -3.35 15.79
C PRO A 178 -1.83 -2.00 15.42
N LEU A 179 -2.26 -0.90 16.04
CA LEU A 179 -1.82 0.44 15.64
C LEU A 179 -0.34 0.70 15.92
N GLU A 180 0.16 0.21 17.06
CA GLU A 180 1.58 0.27 17.41
C GLU A 180 2.48 -0.36 16.34
N GLY A 181 2.11 -1.55 15.85
CA GLY A 181 2.87 -2.22 14.79
C GLY A 181 2.78 -1.50 13.45
N LEU A 182 1.63 -0.89 13.11
CA LEU A 182 1.51 -0.07 11.90
C LEU A 182 2.40 1.16 11.96
N LEU A 183 2.44 1.84 13.12
CA LEU A 183 3.34 2.99 13.32
C LEU A 183 4.80 2.57 13.22
N ARG A 184 5.16 1.39 13.72
CA ARG A 184 6.51 0.84 13.60
C ARG A 184 6.89 0.59 12.13
N VAL A 185 6.00 0.01 11.33
CA VAL A 185 6.22 -0.20 9.89
C VAL A 185 6.34 1.14 9.15
N LEU A 186 5.47 2.10 9.44
CA LEU A 186 5.54 3.44 8.82
C LEU A 186 6.86 4.16 9.13
N ALA A 187 7.46 3.83 10.27
CA ALA A 187 8.73 4.37 10.72
C ALA A 187 9.95 3.57 10.26
N ASP A 188 9.76 2.57 9.40
CA ASP A 188 10.85 1.79 8.86
C ASP A 188 11.78 2.66 7.97
N PRO A 189 13.11 2.64 8.20
CA PRO A 189 14.06 3.50 7.48
C PRO A 189 14.24 3.14 6.00
N TYR A 190 13.80 1.95 5.57
CA TYR A 190 13.88 1.54 4.16
C TYR A 190 12.77 2.16 3.29
N LEU A 191 11.73 2.73 3.91
CA LEU A 191 10.68 3.45 3.20
C LEU A 191 11.17 4.84 2.78
N LEU A 192 11.13 5.14 1.48
CA LEU A 192 11.36 6.50 0.97
C LEU A 192 10.24 7.46 1.38
N SER A 193 8.99 6.96 1.45
CA SER A 193 7.85 7.76 1.90
C SER A 193 6.79 6.90 2.57
N ALA A 194 6.36 7.33 3.75
CA ALA A 194 5.29 6.71 4.51
C ALA A 194 4.21 7.74 4.87
N ARG A 195 2.94 7.41 4.57
CA ARG A 195 1.77 8.28 4.84
C ARG A 195 0.73 7.54 5.65
N LEU A 196 0.11 8.23 6.58
CA LEU A 196 -1.02 7.74 7.36
C LEU A 196 -2.23 8.63 7.11
N TRP A 197 -3.37 8.02 6.83
CA TRP A 197 -4.66 8.68 6.64
C TRP A 197 -5.70 8.08 7.55
N VAL A 198 -6.65 8.91 7.96
CA VAL A 198 -7.90 8.48 8.59
C VAL A 198 -9.08 9.11 7.87
N ASP A 199 -10.28 8.59 8.09
CA ASP A 199 -11.49 9.21 7.54
C ASP A 199 -11.62 10.65 8.06
N ALA A 200 -12.19 11.54 7.25
CA ALA A 200 -12.41 12.92 7.69
C ALA A 200 -13.32 13.01 8.92
N ARG A 201 -14.19 12.02 9.11
CA ARG A 201 -14.98 11.83 10.33
C ARG A 201 -14.30 10.78 11.21
N HIS A 202 -13.48 11.25 12.15
CA HIS A 202 -12.69 10.41 13.04
C HIS A 202 -12.84 10.81 14.53
N ALA A 203 -12.41 9.93 15.43
CA ALA A 203 -12.42 10.18 16.87
C ALA A 203 -11.48 11.34 17.26
N LYS A 204 -11.84 12.10 18.29
CA LYS A 204 -11.10 13.31 18.71
C LYS A 204 -9.61 13.09 19.00
N THR A 205 -9.23 11.85 19.32
CA THR A 205 -7.85 11.45 19.59
C THR A 205 -6.91 11.62 18.39
N TRP A 206 -7.44 11.54 17.16
CA TRP A 206 -6.68 11.76 15.93
C TRP A 206 -6.52 13.24 15.57
N CYS A 207 -7.42 14.10 16.05
CA CYS A 207 -7.49 15.52 15.67
C CYS A 207 -6.19 16.28 15.93
N ARG A 208 -5.47 15.90 16.99
CA ARG A 208 -4.24 16.59 17.40
C ARG A 208 -3.07 16.37 16.44
N PHE A 209 -3.18 15.42 15.51
CA PHE A 209 -2.09 14.99 14.64
C PHE A 209 -2.32 15.31 13.16
N HIS A 210 -3.37 16.05 12.78
CA HIS A 210 -3.53 16.50 11.40
C HIS A 210 -3.54 18.03 11.31
N ALA A 211 -2.95 18.54 10.22
CA ALA A 211 -2.93 19.97 9.95
C ALA A 211 -4.36 20.53 9.85
N GLY A 212 -4.61 21.64 10.54
CA GLY A 212 -5.91 22.34 10.58
C GLY A 212 -6.77 22.06 11.81
N GLY A 213 -6.53 20.96 12.55
CA GLY A 213 -7.39 20.58 13.68
C GLY A 213 -8.83 20.24 13.27
N CYS A 214 -9.54 19.51 14.14
CA CYS A 214 -10.94 19.16 13.88
C CYS A 214 -11.83 20.40 13.97
N GLY A 215 -12.33 20.86 12.82
CA GLY A 215 -13.22 22.02 12.74
C GLY A 215 -12.59 23.30 12.17
N ALA A 216 -11.35 23.25 11.64
CA ALA A 216 -10.99 24.26 10.65
C ALA A 216 -11.97 24.12 9.49
N GLU A 217 -12.77 25.16 9.28
CA GLU A 217 -13.49 25.37 8.04
C GLU A 217 -12.47 25.25 6.92
N SER A 218 -12.42 24.08 6.27
CA SER A 218 -11.70 23.93 5.03
C SER A 218 -12.42 24.83 4.05
N GLY A 219 -11.89 26.04 3.86
CA GLY A 219 -12.31 26.96 2.83
C GLY A 219 -12.07 26.33 1.46
N ASP A 220 -13.03 25.53 1.01
CA ASP A 220 -13.42 25.35 -0.38
C ASP A 220 -14.78 24.64 -0.41
N PRO A 221 -15.90 25.34 -0.70
CA PRO A 221 -17.27 24.82 -0.57
C PRO A 221 -17.67 23.86 -1.71
N GLY A 222 -16.78 22.93 -2.09
CA GLY A 222 -16.98 22.04 -3.24
C GLY A 222 -16.33 20.66 -3.19
N ARG A 223 -15.47 20.34 -2.20
CA ARG A 223 -14.89 18.99 -2.03
C ARG A 223 -14.87 18.57 -0.57
N GLU A 224 -15.87 17.79 -0.16
CA GLU A 224 -15.80 17.03 1.11
C GLU A 224 -14.59 16.08 1.00
N ARG A 225 -13.52 16.36 1.75
CA ARG A 225 -12.34 15.48 1.76
C ARG A 225 -12.77 14.18 2.43
N GLU A 226 -12.67 13.03 1.75
CA GLU A 226 -13.02 11.73 2.32
C GLU A 226 -12.08 11.30 3.46
N ARG A 227 -10.82 11.74 3.39
CA ARG A 227 -9.75 11.39 4.33
C ARG A 227 -8.86 12.59 4.67
N VAL A 228 -8.26 12.55 5.85
CA VAL A 228 -7.29 13.55 6.35
C VAL A 228 -5.95 12.90 6.64
N GLY A 229 -4.87 13.63 6.35
CA GLY A 229 -3.51 13.15 6.54
C GLY A 229 -3.08 13.33 7.99
N ILE A 230 -2.50 12.28 8.58
CA ILE A 230 -2.06 12.24 9.96
C ILE A 230 -0.54 12.25 10.01
N ASP A 231 0.04 13.14 10.80
CA ASP A 231 1.46 13.13 11.13
C ASP A 231 1.75 12.01 12.13
N TRP A 232 1.99 10.82 11.59
CA TRP A 232 2.34 9.64 12.39
C TRP A 232 3.67 9.81 13.14
N ARG A 233 4.56 10.72 12.71
CA ARG A 233 5.84 10.97 13.41
C ARG A 233 5.59 11.67 14.72
N GLU A 234 4.65 12.61 14.75
CA GLU A 234 4.21 13.26 15.98
C GLU A 234 3.58 12.26 16.95
N ILE A 235 2.82 11.28 16.45
CA ILE A 235 2.29 10.17 17.26
C ILE A 235 3.42 9.44 17.97
N ILE A 236 4.43 8.98 17.22
CA ILE A 236 5.56 8.24 17.78
C ILE A 236 6.32 9.08 18.80
N ARG A 237 6.60 10.36 18.53
CA ARG A 237 7.31 11.25 19.47
C ARG A 237 6.61 11.37 20.83
N VAL A 238 5.28 11.31 20.86
CA VAL A 238 4.52 11.42 22.11
C VAL A 238 4.35 10.08 22.81
N VAL A 239 4.21 8.99 22.05
CA VAL A 239 3.98 7.64 22.59
C VAL A 239 5.28 6.96 23.04
N ASP A 240 6.37 7.22 22.33
CA ASP A 240 7.69 6.64 22.57
C ASP A 240 8.76 7.73 22.39
N PRO A 241 8.95 8.60 23.40
CA PRO A 241 9.88 9.73 23.33
C PRO A 241 11.36 9.30 23.27
N ASP A 242 11.66 8.04 23.56
CA ASP A 242 13.02 7.48 23.56
C ASP A 242 13.44 6.98 22.16
N ARG A 243 12.48 6.74 21.24
CA ARG A 243 12.72 6.40 19.82
C ARG A 243 13.14 7.58 18.93
N LYS A 244 13.76 8.63 19.49
CA LYS A 244 13.98 9.94 18.83
C LYS A 244 14.85 9.97 17.58
N GLU A 245 15.50 8.88 17.18
CA GLU A 245 16.37 8.84 16.01
C GLU A 245 15.84 7.89 14.93
N ILE A 246 14.71 8.25 14.32
CA ILE A 246 14.33 7.68 13.02
C ILE A 246 14.74 8.70 11.97
N THR A 247 16.05 8.73 11.69
CA THR A 247 16.57 9.36 10.48
C THR A 247 16.05 8.56 9.31
N VAL A 248 15.04 9.10 8.61
CA VAL A 248 14.74 8.68 7.24
C VAL A 248 16.00 8.98 6.44
N ILE A 249 16.80 7.95 6.16
CA ILE A 249 17.96 8.09 5.30
C ILE A 249 17.38 8.36 3.90
N GLY A 250 17.26 9.63 3.56
CA GLY A 250 17.05 10.08 2.19
C GLY A 250 18.33 9.77 1.41
N THR A 251 18.54 8.51 1.05
CA THR A 251 19.52 8.17 0.03
C THR A 251 18.81 8.27 -1.31
N GLU A 252 19.22 9.28 -2.08
CA GLU A 252 19.12 9.23 -3.53
C GLU A 252 19.75 7.91 -3.99
N LYS A 253 18.92 6.89 -4.23
CA LYS A 253 19.33 5.75 -5.05
C LYS A 253 19.57 6.31 -6.44
N LYS A 254 20.85 6.59 -6.75
CA LYS A 254 21.29 6.78 -8.13
C LYS A 254 20.94 5.51 -8.90
N TRP A 255 20.21 5.74 -9.99
CA TRP A 255 19.73 4.74 -10.94
C TRP A 255 20.89 4.08 -11.67
#